data_AF-A0A1X1QRG9-F1
#
_entry.id   AF-A0A1X1QRG9-F1
#
_cell.length_a   1.000
_cell.length_b   1.000
_cell.length_c   1.000
_cell.angle_alpha   90.00
_cell.angle_beta   90.00
_cell.angle_gamma   90.00
#
_symmetry.space_group_name_H-M   'P 1'
#
loop_
_entity.id
_entity.type
_entity.pdbx_description
1 polymer ?
#
loop_
_entity_poly.entity_id
_entity_poly.type
_entity_poly.pdbx_seq_one_letter_code
_entity_poly.pdbx_strand_id
1 'polypeptide(L)'
;MQIKDLCTSCDCWTITTIENDSTTATFTCTHCKNSFEMPWNTETRTIIRSIRHSLKKRTKKYPELQELKFAGDFVKLEERPDPKPGTGCK
;
A
#
# COMPACT_ATOMS: atom_id res chain seq x y z
N MET A 1 4.93 5.92 12.63
CA MET A 1 3.60 5.33 12.31
C MET A 1 3.76 4.19 11.30
N GLN A 2 2.75 3.34 11.12
CA GLN A 2 2.79 2.28 10.10
C GLN A 2 1.55 2.36 9.21
N ILE A 3 1.74 2.09 7.92
CA ILE A 3 0.67 1.98 6.93
C ILE A 3 0.88 0.72 6.09
N LYS A 4 -0.21 0.19 5.52
CA LYS A 4 -0.10 -0.86 4.49
C LYS A 4 -0.17 -0.16 3.14
N ASP A 5 0.81 -0.43 2.28
CA ASP A 5 0.96 0.22 0.99
C ASP A 5 1.58 -0.74 -0.03
N LEU A 6 1.46 -0.40 -1.31
CA LEU A 6 2.18 -1.07 -2.38
C LEU A 6 3.59 -0.48 -2.48
N CYS A 7 4.60 -1.29 -2.16
CA CYS A 7 5.97 -0.87 -2.37
C CYS A 7 6.34 -0.97 -3.85
N THR A 8 6.65 0.15 -4.49
CA THR A 8 7.04 0.21 -5.91
C THR A 8 8.40 -0.45 -6.19
N SER A 9 9.25 -0.61 -5.17
CA SER A 9 10.57 -1.24 -5.34
C SER A 9 10.51 -2.76 -5.44
N CYS A 10 9.58 -3.41 -4.72
CA CYS A 10 9.44 -4.87 -4.71
C CYS A 10 8.11 -5.35 -5.31
N ASP A 11 7.24 -4.43 -5.72
CA ASP A 11 5.90 -4.66 -6.28
C ASP A 11 5.02 -5.58 -5.41
N CYS A 12 5.15 -5.43 -4.09
CA CYS A 12 4.39 -6.20 -3.10
C CYS A 12 3.61 -5.25 -2.19
N TRP A 13 2.39 -5.65 -1.82
CA TRP A 13 1.65 -5.02 -0.74
C TRP A 13 2.30 -5.40 0.58
N THR A 14 2.72 -4.43 1.37
CA THR A 14 3.46 -4.67 2.60
C THR A 14 3.21 -3.54 3.60
N ILE A 15 3.79 -3.68 4.79
CA ILE A 15 3.78 -2.63 5.80
C ILE A 15 4.95 -1.68 5.52
N THR A 16 4.64 -0.40 5.45
CA THR A 16 5.62 0.69 5.38
C THR A 16 5.61 1.43 6.72
N THR A 17 6.78 1.51 7.33
CA THR A 17 7.01 2.34 8.52
C THR A 17 7.28 3.76 8.08
N ILE A 18 6.66 4.73 8.72
CA ILE A 18 6.85 6.15 8.46
C ILE A 18 7.34 6.80 9.74
N GLU A 19 8.56 7.31 9.70
CA GLU A 19 9.17 8.12 10.75
C GLU A 19 9.14 9.58 10.30
N ASN A 20 8.94 10.53 11.20
CA ASN A 20 8.84 11.94 10.84
C ASN A 20 9.50 12.86 11.86
N ASP A 21 10.35 13.75 11.37
CA ASP A 21 11.13 14.70 12.19
C ASP A 21 10.61 16.12 12.03
N SER A 22 9.28 16.28 12.00
CA SER A 22 8.51 17.53 11.80
C SER A 22 8.68 18.25 10.46
N THR A 23 9.78 18.05 9.75
CA THR A 23 10.12 18.67 8.46
C THR A 23 10.10 17.66 7.31
N THR A 24 10.62 16.46 7.56
CA THR A 24 10.65 15.35 6.61
C THR A 24 9.99 14.12 7.21
N ALA A 25 9.55 13.22 6.35
CA ALA A 25 9.06 11.91 6.69
C ALA A 25 9.78 10.85 5.87
N THR A 26 10.31 9.85 6.57
CA THR A 26 11.05 8.72 6.01
C THR A 26 10.12 7.53 5.95
N PHE A 27 9.86 7.05 4.74
CA PHE A 27 9.02 5.91 4.44
C PHE A 27 9.90 4.70 4.18
N THR A 28 9.81 3.69 5.03
CA THR A 28 10.63 2.49 4.98
C THR A 28 9.76 1.26 4.78
N CYS A 29 9.93 0.59 3.65
CA CYS A 29 9.27 -0.69 3.37
C CYS A 29 9.82 -1.77 4.30
N THR A 30 8.95 -2.44 5.06
CA THR A 30 9.40 -3.49 6.00
C THR A 30 9.82 -4.79 5.32
N HIS A 31 9.43 -5.00 4.05
CA HIS A 31 9.79 -6.19 3.27
C HIS A 31 11.17 -6.05 2.60
N CYS A 32 11.33 -5.06 1.71
CA CYS A 32 12.58 -4.89 0.95
C CYS A 32 13.58 -3.92 1.59
N LYS A 33 13.21 -3.29 2.71
CA LYS A 33 14.01 -2.27 3.43
C LYS A 33 14.36 -1.03 2.60
N ASN A 34 13.70 -0.84 1.45
CA ASN A 34 13.84 0.40 0.69
C ASN A 34 13.23 1.56 1.50
N SER A 35 14.01 2.63 1.63
CA SER A 35 13.60 3.86 2.31
C SER A 35 13.60 5.03 1.34
N PHE A 36 12.63 5.90 1.45
CA PHE A 36 12.59 7.17 0.72
C PHE A 36 12.07 8.28 1.61
N GLU A 37 12.50 9.50 1.32
CA GLU A 37 12.14 10.67 2.10
C GLU A 37 11.17 11.56 1.33
N MET A 38 10.21 12.12 2.04
CA MET A 38 9.29 13.12 1.51
C MET A 38 9.11 14.28 2.52
N PRO A 39 8.79 15.50 2.07
CA PRO A 39 8.47 16.59 2.97
C PRO A 39 7.27 16.26 3.87
N TRP A 40 7.34 16.55 5.17
CA TRP A 40 6.23 16.32 6.09
C TRP A 40 5.21 17.48 6.07
N ASN A 41 4.51 17.62 4.94
CA ASN A 41 3.51 18.68 4.72
C ASN A 41 2.08 18.12 4.59
N THR A 42 1.11 19.00 4.31
CA THR A 42 -0.31 18.64 4.12
C THR A 42 -0.51 17.67 2.94
N GLU A 43 0.29 17.80 1.89
CA GLU A 43 0.23 16.94 0.71
C GLU A 43 0.61 15.49 1.06
N THR A 44 1.74 15.30 1.75
CA THR A 44 2.18 13.98 2.24
C THR A 44 1.14 13.33 3.16
N ARG A 45 0.50 14.12 4.04
CA ARG A 45 -0.61 13.63 4.88
C ARG A 45 -1.82 13.20 4.03
N THR A 46 -2.10 13.90 2.94
CA THR A 46 -3.18 13.58 2.00
C THR A 46 -2.88 12.30 1.22
N ILE A 47 -1.64 12.11 0.79
CA ILE A 47 -1.16 10.87 0.15
C ILE A 47 -1.36 9.68 1.10
N ILE A 48 -0.89 9.78 2.34
CA ILE A 48 -1.07 8.71 3.35
C ILE A 48 -2.56 8.37 3.53
N ARG A 49 -3.43 9.38 3.59
CA ARG A 49 -4.87 9.17 3.70
C ARG A 49 -5.44 8.47 2.45
N SER A 50 -5.01 8.89 1.27
CA SER A 50 -5.40 8.29 -0.01
C SER A 50 -4.99 6.81 -0.11
N ILE A 51 -3.77 6.48 0.32
CA ILE A 51 -3.28 5.09 0.38
C ILE A 51 -4.19 4.24 1.27
N ARG A 52 -4.51 4.71 2.48
CA ARG A 52 -5.43 3.99 3.39
C ARG A 52 -6.82 3.78 2.79
N HIS A 53 -7.38 4.78 2.12
CA HIS A 53 -8.66 4.64 1.42
C HIS A 53 -8.59 3.63 0.27
N SER A 54 -7.52 3.69 -0.52
CA SER A 54 -7.27 2.79 -1.65
C SER A 54 -7.14 1.34 -1.18
N LEU A 55 -6.38 1.11 -0.11
CA LEU A 55 -6.25 -0.18 0.53
C LEU A 55 -7.60 -0.72 1.00
N LYS A 56 -8.42 0.09 1.70
CA LYS A 56 -9.76 -0.33 2.16
C LYS A 56 -10.68 -0.76 1.01
N LYS A 57 -10.55 -0.15 -0.16
CA LYS A 57 -11.26 -0.60 -1.38
C LYS A 57 -10.69 -1.91 -1.89
N ARG A 58 -9.37 -2.05 -1.98
CA ARG A 58 -8.70 -3.26 -2.47
C ARG A 58 -8.90 -4.47 -1.56
N THR A 59 -8.95 -4.30 -0.24
CA THR A 59 -9.25 -5.39 0.71
C THR A 59 -10.61 -6.03 0.50
N LYS A 60 -11.54 -5.36 -0.19
CA LYS A 60 -12.82 -5.97 -0.60
C LYS A 60 -12.66 -6.94 -1.78
N LYS A 61 -11.74 -6.66 -2.69
CA LYS A 61 -11.43 -7.51 -3.87
C LYS A 61 -10.41 -8.61 -3.51
N TYR A 62 -9.48 -8.29 -2.62
CA TYR A 62 -8.36 -9.12 -2.20
C TYR A 62 -8.32 -9.21 -0.67
N PRO A 63 -9.09 -10.12 -0.05
CA PRO A 63 -9.13 -10.28 1.39
C PRO A 63 -7.77 -10.65 2.01
N GLU A 64 -6.86 -11.26 1.24
CA GLU A 64 -5.48 -11.58 1.64
C GLU A 64 -4.69 -10.34 2.13
N LEU A 65 -5.03 -9.14 1.66
CA LEU A 65 -4.42 -7.89 2.15
C LEU A 65 -4.72 -7.60 3.63
N GLN A 66 -5.75 -8.24 4.21
CA GLN A 66 -6.03 -8.14 5.64
C GLN A 66 -5.01 -8.91 6.49
N GLU A 67 -4.34 -9.90 5.91
CA GLU A 67 -3.37 -10.76 6.60
C GLU A 67 -2.04 -10.05 6.89
N LEU A 68 -1.75 -8.94 6.20
CA LEU A 68 -0.63 -8.03 6.51
C LEU A 68 -0.79 -7.46 7.92
N LYS A 69 -0.27 -8.09 8.96
CA LYS A 69 -0.45 -7.66 10.35
C LYS A 69 0.85 -7.21 10.97
N PHE A 70 1.96 -7.81 10.56
CA PHE A 70 3.27 -7.62 11.14
C PHE A 70 4.27 -7.06 10.13
N ALA A 71 5.27 -6.34 10.65
CA ALA A 71 6.36 -5.84 9.82
C ALA A 71 7.10 -7.02 9.19
N GLY A 72 7.37 -6.94 7.89
CA GLY A 72 7.94 -8.03 7.09
C GLY A 72 6.90 -8.85 6.32
N ASP A 73 5.62 -8.76 6.68
CA ASP A 73 4.55 -9.39 5.90
C ASP A 73 4.47 -8.74 4.52
N PHE A 74 4.25 -9.58 3.51
CA PHE A 74 4.05 -9.13 2.15
C PHE A 74 3.01 -10.00 1.45
N VAL A 75 2.21 -9.36 0.60
CA VAL A 75 1.24 -10.01 -0.27
C VAL A 75 1.54 -9.55 -1.69
N LYS A 76 1.91 -10.51 -2.53
CA LYS A 76 2.00 -10.29 -3.96
C LYS A 76 0.66 -10.65 -4.56
N LEU A 77 -0.07 -9.64 -5.02
CA LEU A 77 -1.32 -9.88 -5.73
C LEU A 77 -0.95 -10.29 -7.15
N GLU A 78 -1.29 -11.52 -7.53
CA GLU A 78 -1.35 -11.87 -8.93
C GLU A 78 -2.55 -11.15 -9.56
N GLU A 79 -2.41 -10.63 -10.77
CA GLU A 79 -3.52 -10.10 -11.54
C GLU A 79 -4.53 -11.23 -11.78
N ARG A 80 -5.50 -11.38 -10.88
CA ARG A 80 -6.67 -12.20 -11.18
C ARG A 80 -7.32 -11.53 -12.39
N PRO A 81 -7.46 -12.23 -13.53
CA PRO A 81 -8.08 -11.64 -14.70
C PRO A 81 -9.44 -11.10 -14.26
N ASP A 82 -9.66 -9.79 -14.44
CA ASP A 82 -10.97 -9.21 -14.20
C ASP A 82 -11.99 -10.06 -14.98
N PRO A 83 -13.11 -10.49 -14.36
CA PRO A 83 -14.16 -11.12 -15.13
C PRO A 83 -14.55 -10.13 -16.22
N LYS A 84 -14.29 -10.51 -17.48
CA LYS A 84 -14.54 -9.68 -18.66
C LYS A 84 -15.93 -9.05 -18.53
N PRO A 85 -16.08 -7.73 -18.69
CA PRO A 85 -17.40 -7.12 -18.70
C PRO A 85 -18.20 -7.69 -19.87
N GLY A 86 -19.26 -8.44 -19.54
CA GLY A 86 -20.42 -8.76 -20.37
C GLY A 86 -20.17 -9.18 -21.83
N THR A 87 -20.20 -10.49 -22.09
CA THR A 87 -20.73 -10.98 -23.37
C THR A 87 -22.22 -11.27 -23.18
N GLY A 88 -22.98 -10.19 -22.97
CA GLY A 88 -24.44 -10.20 -22.88
C GLY A 88 -25.03 -9.48 -24.08
N CYS A 89 -25.05 -10.15 -25.24
CA CYS A 89 -25.93 -9.84 -26.35
C CYS A 89 -26.34 -11.17 -27.01
N LYS A 90 -27.58 -11.58 -26.77
CA LYS A 90 -28.39 -12.42 -27.64
C LYS A 90 -29.79 -11.83 -27.68
#